data_AF-A0A1C4S4K8-F1
#
_entry.id   AF-A0A1C4S4K8-F1
#
_cell.length_a   1.000
_cell.length_b   1.000
_cell.length_c   1.000
_cell.angle_alpha   90.00
_cell.angle_beta   90.00
_cell.angle_gamma   90.00
#
_symmetry.space_group_name_H-M   'P 1'
#
loop_
_entity.id
_entity.type
_entity.pdbx_description
1 polymer ?
#
loop_
_entity_poly.entity_id
_entity_poly.type
_entity_poly.pdbx_seq_one_letter_code
_entity_poly.pdbx_strand_id
1 'polypeptide(L)'
;MRPYVKGSLLSDVNTELGLVDPWKLEGDKAYGLAATDVEGLTKIGDAQFAYIANDSDGGDPFADGLKDNAVWKSLPFVKNDEVHRLPDGIWMFGGTASMREYIDALVGALTA
;
A
#
# COMPACT_ATOMS: atom_id res chain seq x y z
N MET A 1 -1.70 9.09 5.18
CA MET A 1 -1.92 7.84 4.41
C MET A 1 -2.67 6.81 5.24
N ARG A 2 -3.35 5.86 4.59
CA ARG A 2 -4.19 4.83 5.25
C ARG A 2 -3.64 3.43 4.94
N PRO A 3 -2.70 2.90 5.75
CA PRO A 3 -2.21 1.54 5.55
C PRO A 3 -3.28 0.50 5.89
N TYR A 4 -3.36 -0.53 5.06
CA TYR A 4 -4.13 -1.75 5.30
C TYR A 4 -3.31 -2.64 6.21
N VAL A 5 -3.75 -2.77 7.47
CA VAL A 5 -3.03 -3.55 8.49
C VAL A 5 -3.79 -4.82 8.83
N LYS A 6 -3.22 -5.66 9.69
CA LYS A 6 -3.84 -6.91 10.16
C LYS A 6 -5.33 -6.75 10.47
N GLY A 7 -6.15 -7.62 9.87
CA GLY A 7 -7.62 -7.59 9.96
C GLY A 7 -8.32 -6.78 8.87
N SER A 8 -7.57 -6.17 7.96
CA SER A 8 -8.11 -5.63 6.70
C SER A 8 -8.13 -6.71 5.62
N LEU A 9 -9.09 -6.61 4.70
CA LEU A 9 -9.23 -7.55 3.58
C LEU A 9 -7.93 -7.68 2.75
N LEU A 10 -7.26 -6.56 2.45
CA LEU A 10 -6.03 -6.59 1.68
C LEU A 10 -4.86 -7.23 2.46
N SER A 11 -4.70 -6.93 3.75
CA SER A 11 -3.64 -7.54 4.57
C SER A 11 -3.84 -9.06 4.70
N ASP A 12 -5.09 -9.51 4.84
CA ASP A 12 -5.41 -10.94 4.90
C ASP A 12 -5.13 -11.64 3.55
N VAL A 13 -5.53 -11.04 2.43
CA VAL A 13 -5.20 -11.56 1.08
C VAL A 13 -3.69 -11.62 0.85
N ASN A 14 -2.95 -10.57 1.24
CA ASN A 14 -1.49 -10.52 1.12
C ASN A 14 -0.81 -11.62 1.94
N THR A 15 -1.35 -11.91 3.12
CA THR A 15 -0.86 -13.01 3.96
C THR A 15 -1.03 -14.36 3.27
N GLU A 16 -2.18 -14.60 2.63
CA GLU A 16 -2.44 -15.83 1.85
C GLU A 16 -1.54 -15.94 0.60
N LEU A 17 -1.11 -14.81 0.04
CA LEU A 17 -0.11 -14.75 -1.04
C LEU A 17 1.33 -14.97 -0.53
N GLY A 18 1.54 -15.11 0.78
CA GLY A 18 2.84 -15.34 1.40
C GLY A 18 3.64 -14.06 1.71
N LEU A 19 3.01 -12.88 1.59
CA LEU A 19 3.62 -11.61 2.00
C LEU A 19 3.56 -11.45 3.52
N VAL A 20 4.51 -10.68 4.06
CA VAL A 20 4.57 -10.37 5.49
C VAL A 20 4.25 -8.90 5.70
N ASP A 21 3.21 -8.61 6.49
CA ASP A 21 2.82 -7.25 6.83
C ASP A 21 3.88 -6.60 7.76
N PRO A 22 4.51 -5.49 7.35
CA PRO A 22 5.51 -4.80 8.18
C PRO A 22 4.89 -3.93 9.28
N TRP A 23 3.58 -3.69 9.23
CA TRP A 23 2.91 -2.77 10.15
C TRP A 23 2.70 -3.37 11.54
N LYS A 24 2.96 -2.53 12.55
CA LYS A 24 2.59 -2.79 13.97
C LYS A 24 1.45 -1.90 14.44
N LEU A 25 0.82 -1.17 13.52
CA LEU A 25 -0.29 -0.27 13.82
C LEU A 25 -1.57 -1.08 14.01
N GLU A 26 -2.47 -0.55 14.84
CA GLU A 26 -3.83 -1.08 14.95
C GLU A 26 -4.75 -0.36 13.94
N GLY A 27 -5.50 -1.15 13.18
CA GLY A 27 -6.49 -0.65 12.24
C GLY A 27 -7.82 -0.36 12.91
N ASP A 28 -8.68 0.40 12.25
CA ASP A 28 -10.06 0.58 12.71
C ASP A 28 -10.85 -0.73 12.69
N LYS A 29 -11.91 -0.82 13.52
CA LYS A 29 -12.69 -2.05 13.70
C LYS A 29 -13.49 -2.48 12.47
N ALA A 30 -13.79 -1.57 11.55
CA ALA A 30 -14.67 -1.84 10.42
C ALA A 30 -13.90 -2.34 9.20
N TYR A 31 -12.73 -1.74 8.93
CA TYR A 31 -11.99 -1.95 7.69
C TYR A 31 -10.52 -2.32 7.90
N GLY A 32 -10.01 -2.30 9.13
CA GLY A 32 -8.60 -2.56 9.41
C GLY A 32 -7.67 -1.50 8.81
N LEU A 33 -8.15 -0.27 8.61
CA LEU A 33 -7.31 0.82 8.13
C LEU A 33 -6.70 1.54 9.32
N ALA A 34 -5.38 1.60 9.36
CA ALA A 34 -4.69 2.49 10.28
C ALA A 34 -4.57 3.90 9.68
N ALA A 35 -4.01 4.82 10.45
CA ALA A 35 -3.70 6.18 10.01
C ALA A 35 -2.27 6.53 10.39
N THR A 36 -1.52 7.05 9.42
CA THR A 36 -0.15 7.53 9.64
C THR A 36 0.24 8.59 8.61
N ASP A 37 1.41 9.19 8.79
CA ASP A 37 2.04 10.18 7.91
C ASP A 37 3.30 9.60 7.24
N VAL A 38 4.07 10.43 6.54
CA VAL A 38 5.29 9.99 5.84
C VAL A 38 6.37 9.57 6.82
N GLU A 39 6.41 10.16 8.01
CA GLU A 39 7.29 9.80 9.11
C GLU A 39 6.99 8.39 9.63
N GLY A 40 5.71 7.98 9.64
CA GLY A 40 5.30 6.62 9.96
C GLY A 40 5.93 5.54 9.08
N LEU A 41 6.18 5.84 7.80
CA LEU A 41 6.85 4.93 6.86
C LEU A 41 8.31 4.60 7.27
N THR A 42 8.93 5.41 8.12
CA THR A 42 10.29 5.12 8.62
C THR A 42 10.34 3.87 9.50
N LYS A 43 9.18 3.33 9.92
CA LYS A 43 9.07 2.17 10.81
C LYS A 43 8.95 0.83 10.08
N ILE A 44 8.66 0.83 8.77
CA ILE A 44 8.46 -0.41 8.00
C ILE A 44 9.75 -1.01 7.43
N GLY A 45 10.85 -0.25 7.41
CA GLY A 45 12.16 -0.75 7.01
C GLY A 45 12.30 -0.99 5.50
N ASP A 46 12.97 -2.08 5.15
CA ASP A 46 13.10 -2.54 3.76
C ASP A 46 11.87 -3.40 3.40
N ALA A 47 11.11 -2.96 2.40
CA ALA A 47 9.80 -3.51 2.09
C ALA A 47 9.44 -3.28 0.62
N GLN A 48 8.41 -3.99 0.16
CA GLN A 48 7.75 -3.74 -1.11
C GLN A 48 6.59 -2.77 -0.88
N PHE A 49 6.66 -1.55 -1.41
CA PHE A 49 5.65 -0.51 -1.16
C PHE A 49 4.61 -0.47 -2.28
N ALA A 50 3.62 -1.36 -2.20
CA ALA A 50 2.45 -1.31 -3.09
C ALA A 50 1.38 -0.34 -2.56
N TYR A 51 0.89 0.56 -3.40
CA TYR A 51 -0.12 1.55 -3.02
C TYR A 51 -1.17 1.75 -4.11
N ILE A 52 -2.33 2.23 -3.67
CA ILE A 52 -3.45 2.58 -4.54
C ILE A 52 -3.66 4.08 -4.43
N ALA A 53 -3.70 4.74 -5.58
CA ALA A 53 -4.08 6.13 -5.75
C ALA A 53 -5.14 6.19 -6.87
N ASN A 54 -5.81 7.32 -7.01
CA ASN A 54 -6.80 7.48 -8.07
C ASN A 54 -6.85 8.94 -8.52
N ASP A 55 -6.80 9.16 -9.83
CA ASP A 55 -6.81 10.52 -10.39
C ASP A 55 -8.13 11.26 -10.11
N SER A 56 -9.23 10.52 -9.96
CA SER A 56 -10.53 11.07 -9.53
C SER A 56 -10.65 11.32 -8.03
N ASP A 57 -9.67 10.87 -7.23
CA ASP A 57 -9.59 11.04 -5.77
C ASP A 57 -8.35 11.85 -5.36
N GLY A 58 -8.09 12.95 -6.07
CA GLY A 58 -7.04 13.90 -5.71
C GLY A 58 -5.64 13.60 -6.26
N GLY A 59 -5.51 12.66 -7.20
CA GLY A 59 -4.26 12.38 -7.92
C GLY A 59 -3.34 11.41 -7.18
N ASP A 60 -2.04 11.52 -7.44
CA ASP A 60 -1.03 10.64 -6.84
C ASP A 60 -0.30 11.31 -5.67
N PRO A 61 -0.69 11.01 -4.40
CA PRO A 61 -0.06 11.63 -3.25
C PRO A 61 1.39 11.18 -3.05
N PHE A 62 1.83 10.05 -3.60
CA PHE A 62 3.18 9.52 -3.42
C PHE A 62 4.10 10.00 -4.54
N ALA A 63 3.66 9.89 -5.80
CA ALA A 63 4.44 10.34 -6.95
C ALA A 63 4.51 11.85 -7.06
N ASP A 64 3.39 12.57 -6.86
CA ASP A 64 3.36 14.04 -6.99
C ASP A 64 3.49 14.74 -5.64
N GLY A 65 2.75 14.25 -4.63
CA GLY A 65 2.67 14.90 -3.32
C GLY A 65 3.95 14.80 -2.49
N LEU A 66 4.71 13.70 -2.63
CA LEU A 66 5.93 13.44 -1.85
C LEU A 66 7.23 13.54 -2.68
N LYS A 67 7.17 13.95 -3.95
CA LYS A 67 8.34 14.01 -4.86
C LYS A 67 9.56 14.76 -4.31
N ASP A 68 9.31 15.82 -3.54
CA ASP A 68 10.34 16.70 -2.95
C ASP A 68 10.50 16.48 -1.43
N ASN A 69 9.74 15.54 -0.85
CA ASN A 69 9.79 15.25 0.57
C ASN A 69 11.08 14.47 0.92
N ALA A 70 11.92 15.05 1.78
CA ALA A 70 13.20 14.45 2.15
C ALA A 70 13.06 13.12 2.90
N VAL A 71 12.01 12.96 3.72
CA VAL A 71 11.74 11.70 4.44
C VAL A 71 11.42 10.62 3.41
N TRP A 72 10.46 10.87 2.51
CA TRP A 72 10.08 9.93 1.44
C TRP A 72 11.30 9.45 0.64
N LYS A 73 12.10 10.38 0.11
CA LYS A 73 13.30 10.06 -0.69
C LYS A 73 14.39 9.33 0.10
N SER A 74 14.33 9.36 1.43
CA SER A 74 15.31 8.68 2.29
C SER A 74 14.99 7.21 2.54
N LEU A 75 13.73 6.79 2.33
CA LEU A 75 13.22 5.47 2.67
C LEU A 75 13.89 4.38 1.79
N PRO A 76 14.23 3.21 2.37
CA PRO A 76 14.93 2.14 1.63
C PRO A 76 14.21 1.70 0.36
N PHE A 77 12.91 1.42 0.46
CA PHE A 77 12.09 0.99 -0.67
C PHE A 77 11.94 2.06 -1.77
N VAL A 78 12.01 3.34 -1.43
CA VAL A 78 12.02 4.42 -2.44
C VAL A 78 13.36 4.47 -3.16
N LYS A 79 14.47 4.26 -2.45
CA LYS A 79 15.82 4.25 -3.04
C LYS A 79 16.09 3.01 -3.89
N ASN A 80 15.45 1.90 -3.54
CA ASN A 80 15.62 0.61 -4.21
C ASN A 80 14.62 0.41 -5.37
N ASP A 81 13.83 1.44 -5.71
CA ASP A 81 12.79 1.36 -6.75
C ASP A 81 11.69 0.33 -6.47
N GLU A 82 11.39 0.09 -5.19
CA GLU A 82 10.39 -0.86 -4.70
C GLU A 82 9.05 -0.15 -4.38
N VAL A 83 8.70 0.85 -5.19
CA VAL A 83 7.48 1.66 -5.06
C VAL A 83 6.54 1.31 -6.20
N HIS A 84 5.45 0.63 -5.87
CA HIS A 84 4.57 -0.03 -6.82
C HIS A 84 3.18 0.61 -6.81
N ARG A 85 2.90 1.49 -7.78
CA ARG A 85 1.56 2.05 -7.96
C ARG A 85 0.66 1.01 -8.63
N LEU A 86 -0.40 0.60 -7.95
CA LEU A 86 -1.40 -0.29 -8.53
C LEU A 86 -2.35 0.49 -9.47
N PRO A 87 -3.00 -0.18 -10.43
CA PRO A 87 -3.96 0.45 -11.33
C PRO A 87 -5.17 1.05 -10.61
N ASP A 88 -5.75 2.10 -11.20
CA ASP A 88 -7.00 2.69 -10.77
C ASP A 88 -8.18 1.71 -10.94
N GLY A 89 -9.24 1.90 -10.17
CA GLY A 89 -10.50 1.16 -10.32
C GLY A 89 -10.64 -0.10 -9.46
N ILE A 90 -9.56 -0.55 -8.82
CA ILE A 90 -9.61 -1.68 -7.87
C ILE A 90 -10.35 -1.23 -6.61
N TRP A 91 -11.49 -1.87 -6.31
CA TRP A 91 -12.27 -1.55 -5.11
C TRP A 91 -11.79 -2.36 -3.89
N MET A 92 -11.01 -1.74 -3.01
CA MET A 92 -10.35 -2.39 -1.86
C MET A 92 -11.32 -2.93 -0.80
N PHE A 93 -12.55 -2.43 -0.77
CA PHE A 93 -13.61 -2.86 0.14
C PHE A 93 -14.69 -3.69 -0.58
N GLY A 94 -14.32 -4.26 -1.73
CA GLY A 94 -15.19 -5.08 -2.55
C GLY A 94 -15.27 -6.53 -2.08
N GLY A 95 -15.77 -7.37 -2.99
CA GLY A 95 -15.83 -8.81 -2.80
C GLY A 95 -14.76 -9.54 -3.60
N THR A 96 -15.07 -10.79 -3.94
CA THR A 96 -14.15 -11.70 -4.65
C THR A 96 -13.69 -11.18 -6.01
N ALA A 97 -14.55 -10.47 -6.75
CA ALA A 97 -14.17 -9.89 -8.04
C ALA A 97 -13.05 -8.85 -7.88
N SER A 98 -13.22 -7.90 -6.96
CA SER A 98 -12.21 -6.87 -6.66
C SER A 98 -10.91 -7.48 -6.12
N MET A 99 -11.00 -8.57 -5.35
CA MET A 99 -9.79 -9.25 -4.86
C MET A 99 -9.04 -9.99 -5.96
N ARG A 100 -9.71 -10.52 -7.00
CA ARG A 100 -8.99 -11.07 -8.16
C ARG A 100 -8.21 -9.99 -8.89
N GLU A 101 -8.84 -8.85 -9.16
CA GLU A 101 -8.19 -7.70 -9.80
C GLU A 101 -7.01 -7.18 -8.96
N TYR A 102 -7.18 -7.12 -7.63
CA TYR A 102 -6.11 -6.76 -6.70
C TYR A 102 -4.94 -7.75 -6.75
N ILE A 103 -5.21 -9.05 -6.69
CA ILE A 103 -4.18 -10.10 -6.71
C ILE A 103 -3.41 -10.04 -8.03
N ASP A 104 -4.10 -9.94 -9.17
CA ASP A 104 -3.46 -9.86 -10.48
C ASP A 104 -2.56 -8.61 -10.59
N ALA A 105 -3.05 -7.45 -10.12
CA ALA A 105 -2.29 -6.20 -10.12
C ALA A 105 -1.07 -6.26 -9.18
N LEU A 106 -1.24 -6.80 -7.98
CA LEU A 106 -0.18 -6.89 -6.98
C LEU A 106 0.92 -7.86 -7.44
N VAL A 107 0.55 -9.05 -7.89
CA VAL A 107 1.52 -10.04 -8.40
C VAL A 107 2.25 -9.47 -9.60
N GLY A 108 1.52 -8.86 -10.55
CA GLY A 108 2.13 -8.22 -11.71
C GLY A 108 3.14 -7.14 -11.34
N ALA A 109 2.86 -6.33 -10.32
CA ALA A 109 3.79 -5.29 -9.86
C ALA A 109 5.03 -5.86 -9.15
N LEU A 110 4.84 -6.87 -8.29
CA LEU A 110 5.92 -7.41 -7.45
C LEU A 110 6.86 -8.39 -8.18
N THR A 111 6.52 -8.83 -9.40
CA THR A 111 7.32 -9.80 -10.17
C THR A 111 7.69 -9.30 -11.57
N ALA A 112 7.61 -7.99 -11.81
CA ALA A 112 7.93 -7.37 -13.10
C ALA A 112 9.42 -7.39 -13.44
#